data_AF-B5HS69-F1
#
_entry.id   AF-B5HS69-F1
#
_cell.length_a   1.000
_cell.length_b   1.000
_cell.length_c   1.000
_cell.angle_alpha   90.00
_cell.angle_beta   90.00
_cell.angle_gamma   90.00
#
_symmetry.space_group_name_H-M   'P 1'
#
loop_
_entity.id
_entity.type
_entity.pdbx_description
1 polymer ?
#
loop_
_entity_poly.entity_id
_entity_poly.type
_entity_poly.pdbx_seq_one_letter_code
_entity_poly.pdbx_strand_id
1 'polypeptide(L)'
;MWHALWLHRIDAKIARLERREAEEEHGRRNRPQPPEWVVEVGIGIGKPPVQVHAGTCHMIGSRRRPISRDEARRLLADGLRACTHCQPGTQLHIIDLANRRPDTPPVGPALAPSSTPGRRAWLEQPCQEPRYSDT
;
A
#
# COMPACT_ATOMS: atom_id res chain seq x y z
N MET A 1 18.49 14.33 -53.44
CA MET A 1 18.49 14.82 -52.03
C MET A 1 17.74 13.83 -51.13
N TRP A 2 18.22 12.59 -50.98
CA TRP A 2 17.57 11.55 -50.17
C TRP A 2 18.50 11.04 -49.07
N HIS A 3 19.80 10.92 -49.38
CA HIS A 3 20.86 10.59 -48.43
C HIS A 3 20.84 11.46 -47.17
N ALA A 4 20.66 12.77 -47.30
CA ALA A 4 20.60 13.69 -46.15
C ALA A 4 19.42 13.40 -45.20
N LEU A 5 18.25 13.03 -45.74
CA LEU A 5 17.07 12.68 -44.93
C LEU A 5 17.29 11.36 -44.19
N TRP A 6 17.96 10.40 -44.83
CA TRP A 6 18.26 9.11 -44.23
C TRP A 6 19.29 9.23 -43.10
N LEU A 7 20.36 10.02 -43.30
CA LEU A 7 21.34 10.33 -42.26
C LEU A 7 20.67 11.01 -41.05
N HIS A 8 19.87 12.06 -41.28
CA HIS A 8 19.14 12.73 -40.22
C HIS A 8 18.22 11.77 -39.42
N ARG A 9 17.59 10.81 -40.10
CA ARG A 9 16.76 9.80 -39.42
C ARG A 9 17.58 8.85 -38.55
N ILE A 10 18.78 8.48 -39.00
CA ILE A 10 19.72 7.67 -38.21
C ILE A 10 20.21 8.46 -37.01
N ASP A 11 20.65 9.70 -37.20
CA ASP A 11 21.13 10.56 -36.12
C ASP A 11 20.05 10.78 -35.05
N ALA A 12 18.81 11.04 -35.49
CA ALA A 12 17.68 11.17 -34.57
C ALA A 12 17.40 9.87 -33.80
N LYS A 13 17.62 8.70 -34.42
CA LYS A 13 17.46 7.40 -33.76
C LYS A 13 18.59 7.15 -32.75
N ILE A 14 19.83 7.43 -33.12
CA ILE A 14 21.02 7.34 -32.24
C ILE A 14 20.80 8.23 -31.01
N ALA A 15 20.51 9.52 -31.23
CA ALA A 15 20.30 10.47 -30.14
C ALA A 15 19.15 10.06 -29.19
N ARG A 16 18.10 9.40 -29.70
CA ARG A 16 17.02 8.87 -28.85
C ARG A 16 17.49 7.69 -27.99
N LEU A 17 18.34 6.82 -28.53
CA LEU A 17 18.89 5.68 -27.79
C LEU A 17 19.88 6.16 -26.72
N GLU A 18 20.79 7.06 -27.08
CA GLU A 18 21.74 7.67 -26.15
C GLU A 18 21.04 8.36 -24.97
N ARG A 19 19.93 9.09 -25.24
CA ARG A 19 19.12 9.69 -24.16
C ARG A 19 18.54 8.64 -23.21
N ARG A 20 18.01 7.52 -23.73
CA ARG A 20 17.46 6.45 -22.89
C ARG A 20 18.55 5.80 -22.04
N GLU A 21 19.70 5.52 -22.62
CA GLU A 21 20.84 4.94 -21.90
C GLU A 21 21.33 5.88 -20.79
N ALA A 22 21.41 7.18 -21.08
CA ALA A 22 21.77 8.20 -20.10
C ALA A 22 20.72 8.30 -18.97
N GLU A 23 19.42 8.26 -19.29
CA GLU A 23 18.33 8.24 -18.30
C GLU A 23 18.39 6.98 -17.42
N GLU A 24 18.65 5.81 -18.00
CA GLU A 24 18.78 4.55 -17.28
C GLU A 24 20.02 4.54 -16.38
N GLU A 25 21.16 5.02 -16.87
CA GLU A 25 22.38 5.13 -16.08
C GLU A 25 22.22 6.13 -14.94
N HIS A 26 21.67 7.31 -15.23
CA HIS A 26 21.32 8.29 -14.23
C HIS A 26 20.35 7.69 -13.19
N GLY A 27 19.33 6.96 -13.66
CA GLY A 27 18.41 6.25 -12.80
C GLY A 27 19.06 5.19 -11.92
N ARG A 28 20.07 4.46 -12.42
CA ARG A 28 20.85 3.49 -11.62
C ARG A 28 21.73 4.19 -10.58
N ARG A 29 22.44 5.25 -10.98
CA ARG A 29 23.36 6.01 -10.11
C ARG A 29 22.61 6.77 -9.00
N ASN A 30 21.45 7.32 -9.32
CA ASN A 30 20.66 8.14 -8.39
C ASN A 30 19.56 7.35 -7.68
N ARG A 31 19.42 6.04 -7.92
CA ARG A 31 18.43 5.22 -7.21
C ARG A 31 18.78 5.24 -5.71
N PRO A 32 17.85 5.65 -4.83
CA PRO A 32 18.08 5.55 -3.40
C PRO A 32 18.38 4.10 -3.02
N GLN A 33 19.27 3.91 -2.05
CA GLN A 33 19.48 2.57 -1.50
C GLN A 33 18.12 2.00 -1.05
N PRO A 34 17.84 0.72 -1.37
CA PRO A 34 16.66 0.06 -0.82
C PRO A 34 16.62 0.22 0.70
N PRO A 35 15.45 0.53 1.29
CA PRO A 35 15.34 0.67 2.74
C PRO A 35 15.71 -0.66 3.39
N GLU A 36 16.45 -0.64 4.50
CA GLU A 36 16.80 -1.84 5.26
C GLU A 36 15.56 -2.52 5.84
N TRP A 37 14.53 -1.73 6.19
CA TRP A 37 13.30 -2.18 6.83
C TRP A 37 12.07 -1.61 6.15
N VAL A 38 11.03 -2.42 6.04
CA VAL A 38 9.73 -1.98 5.55
C VAL A 38 8.61 -2.54 6.40
N VAL A 39 7.49 -1.82 6.42
CA VAL A 39 6.21 -2.31 6.92
C VAL A 39 5.25 -2.53 5.76
N GLU A 40 4.67 -3.72 5.69
CA GLU A 40 3.54 -4.00 4.81
C GLU A 40 2.29 -3.33 5.37
N VAL A 41 1.52 -2.67 4.50
CA VAL A 41 0.32 -1.93 4.88
C VAL A 41 -0.93 -2.58 4.29
N GLY A 42 -1.98 -2.62 5.10
CA GLY A 42 -3.26 -3.22 4.77
C GLY A 42 -4.07 -2.38 3.78
N ILE A 43 -5.24 -2.92 3.45
CA ILE A 43 -6.24 -2.26 2.61
C ILE A 43 -7.16 -1.45 3.52
N GLY A 44 -7.46 -0.21 3.16
CA GLY A 44 -8.41 0.64 3.90
C GLY A 44 -7.88 2.06 4.18
N ILE A 45 -8.75 2.88 4.77
CA ILE A 45 -8.42 4.24 5.21
C ILE A 45 -7.37 4.15 6.31
N GLY A 46 -6.34 4.99 6.25
CA GLY A 46 -5.24 4.99 7.21
C GLY A 46 -4.18 3.90 6.96
N LYS A 47 -4.39 2.96 6.03
CA LYS A 47 -3.43 1.92 5.60
C LYS A 47 -2.70 1.28 6.80
N PRO A 48 -3.43 0.58 7.68
CA PRO A 48 -2.87 0.09 8.94
C PRO A 48 -1.67 -0.83 8.68
N PRO A 49 -0.65 -0.82 9.54
CA PRO A 49 0.50 -1.71 9.41
C PRO A 49 0.08 -3.17 9.66
N VAL A 50 0.63 -4.10 8.88
CA VAL A 50 0.24 -5.52 8.91
C VAL A 50 1.39 -6.42 9.32
N GLN A 51 2.57 -6.20 8.75
CA GLN A 51 3.74 -7.05 8.97
C GLN A 51 5.04 -6.28 8.75
N VAL A 52 6.05 -6.53 9.58
CA VAL A 52 7.41 -6.00 9.41
C VAL A 52 8.25 -6.96 8.57
N HIS A 53 9.07 -6.42 7.67
CA HIS A 53 9.99 -7.17 6.84
C HIS A 53 11.36 -6.48 6.75
N ALA A 54 12.41 -7.25 6.51
CA ALA A 54 13.65 -6.72 5.94
C ALA A 54 13.37 -6.27 4.49
N GLY A 55 13.89 -5.13 4.06
CA GLY A 55 13.57 -4.55 2.75
C GLY A 55 14.05 -5.38 1.55
N THR A 56 14.88 -6.39 1.78
CA THR A 56 15.32 -7.39 0.80
C THR A 56 14.45 -8.65 0.78
N CYS A 57 13.39 -8.73 1.60
CA CYS A 57 12.53 -9.90 1.66
C CYS A 57 11.75 -10.10 0.35
N HIS A 58 11.89 -11.28 -0.25
CA HIS A 58 11.21 -11.62 -1.50
C HIS A 58 9.68 -11.76 -1.37
N MET A 59 9.18 -12.02 -0.15
CA MET A 59 7.75 -12.20 0.12
C MET A 59 6.99 -10.88 0.39
N ILE A 60 7.68 -9.75 0.31
CA ILE A 60 7.08 -8.42 0.49
C ILE A 60 6.09 -8.11 -0.65
N GLY A 61 4.87 -7.71 -0.29
CA GLY A 61 3.90 -7.16 -1.22
C GLY A 61 4.28 -5.78 -1.80
N SER A 62 3.52 -5.32 -2.80
CA SER A 62 3.69 -3.98 -3.37
C SER A 62 3.26 -2.85 -2.42
N ARG A 63 2.35 -3.14 -1.49
CA ARG A 63 1.83 -2.18 -0.50
C ARG A 63 2.73 -2.14 0.72
N ARG A 64 3.80 -1.36 0.61
CA ARG A 64 4.80 -1.21 1.68
C ARG A 64 5.24 0.22 1.87
N ARG A 65 5.71 0.52 3.07
CA ARG A 65 6.34 1.80 3.41
C ARG A 65 7.72 1.54 4.02
N PRO A 66 8.76 2.30 3.63
CA PRO A 66 10.04 2.27 4.32
C PRO A 66 9.89 2.75 5.76
N ILE A 67 10.56 2.08 6.68
CA ILE A 67 10.61 2.44 8.10
C ILE A 67 12.05 2.48 8.57
N SER A 68 12.32 3.25 9.63
CA SER A 68 13.63 3.19 10.27
C SER A 68 13.80 1.88 11.04
N ARG A 69 15.06 1.54 11.35
CA ARG A 69 15.38 0.38 12.20
C ARG A 69 14.69 0.47 13.56
N ASP A 70 14.63 1.66 14.16
CA ASP A 70 13.99 1.86 15.47
C ASP A 70 12.46 1.82 15.40
N GLU A 71 11.87 2.31 14.30
CA GLU A 71 10.45 2.13 14.05
C GLU A 71 10.10 0.64 13.88
N ALA A 72 10.94 -0.13 13.17
CA ALA A 72 10.77 -1.58 13.05
C ALA A 72 10.81 -2.27 14.42
N ARG A 73 11.76 -1.87 15.28
CA ARG A 73 11.84 -2.38 16.66
C ARG A 73 10.59 -2.06 17.46
N ARG A 74 10.11 -0.80 17.43
CA ARG A 74 8.90 -0.38 18.13
C ARG A 74 7.68 -1.17 17.66
N LEU A 75 7.46 -1.27 16.35
CA LEU A 75 6.32 -2.00 15.80
C LEU A 75 6.33 -3.48 16.23
N LEU A 76 7.50 -4.12 16.24
CA LEU A 76 7.63 -5.50 16.72
C LEU A 76 7.39 -5.62 18.23
N ALA A 77 7.87 -4.66 19.03
CA ALA A 77 7.63 -4.59 20.46
C ALA A 77 6.15 -4.34 20.80
N ASP A 78 5.45 -3.56 19.96
CA ASP A 78 4.01 -3.28 20.05
C ASP A 78 3.15 -4.47 19.61
N GLY A 79 3.77 -5.60 19.22
CA GLY A 79 3.10 -6.85 18.87
C GLY A 79 2.71 -6.97 17.39
N LEU A 80 3.19 -6.07 16.52
CA LEU A 80 3.01 -6.24 15.08
C LEU A 80 3.74 -7.48 14.59
N ARG A 81 3.14 -8.21 13.64
CA ARG A 81 3.71 -9.47 13.17
C ARG A 81 5.04 -9.27 12.47
N ALA A 82 6.00 -10.14 12.80
CA ALA A 82 7.24 -10.32 12.05
C ALA A 82 6.98 -11.24 10.84
N CYS A 83 7.57 -10.93 9.69
CA CYS A 83 7.59 -11.86 8.56
C CYS A 83 8.38 -13.12 8.90
N THR A 84 7.79 -14.29 8.69
CA THR A 84 8.42 -15.59 8.97
C THR A 84 9.55 -15.92 7.99
N HIS A 85 9.55 -15.33 6.79
CA HIS A 85 10.56 -15.62 5.76
C HIS A 85 11.87 -14.86 5.96
N CYS A 86 11.82 -13.58 6.33
CA CYS A 86 13.04 -12.81 6.59
C CYS A 86 13.37 -12.67 8.08
N GLN A 87 12.47 -13.07 8.98
CA GLN A 87 12.68 -13.09 10.44
C GLN A 87 13.27 -11.77 10.99
N PRO A 88 12.57 -10.63 10.79
CA PRO A 88 13.09 -9.32 11.15
C PRO A 88 13.37 -9.20 12.66
N GLY A 89 12.58 -9.86 13.52
CA GLY A 89 12.82 -9.88 14.97
C GLY A 89 14.20 -10.45 15.33
N THR A 90 14.60 -11.56 14.69
CA THR A 90 15.91 -12.17 14.87
C THR A 90 17.02 -11.24 14.38
N GLN A 91 16.88 -10.68 13.18
CA GLN A 91 17.86 -9.75 12.61
C GLN A 91 18.01 -8.44 13.41
N LEU A 92 16.93 -8.01 14.07
CA LEU A 92 16.93 -6.84 14.95
C LEU A 92 17.35 -7.18 16.39
N HIS A 93 17.63 -8.46 16.68
CA HIS A 93 17.97 -9.00 18.00
C HIS A 93 16.90 -8.72 19.07
N ILE A 94 15.64 -8.78 18.67
CA ILE A 94 14.47 -8.69 19.57
C ILE A 94 14.02 -10.11 19.86
N ILE A 95 14.52 -10.69 20.96
CA ILE A 95 14.12 -12.03 21.41
C ILE A 95 13.19 -11.88 22.61
N ASP A 96 11.97 -12.38 22.39
CA ASP A 96 10.85 -12.73 23.28
C ASP A 96 9.94 -11.65 23.91
N LEU A 97 8.91 -11.27 23.14
CA LEU A 97 7.53 -11.06 23.60
C LEU A 97 6.49 -11.78 22.70
N ALA A 98 6.94 -12.49 21.66
CA ALA A 98 6.13 -12.83 20.48
C ALA A 98 5.70 -14.32 20.36
N ASN A 99 5.77 -15.11 21.44
CA ASN A 99 4.94 -16.33 21.53
C ASN A 99 3.54 -16.06 22.12
N ARG A 100 3.11 -14.80 22.26
CA ARG A 100 1.68 -14.49 22.40
C ARG A 100 1.04 -14.45 21.01
N ARG A 101 0.39 -15.54 20.65
CA ARG A 101 -0.77 -15.46 19.73
C ARG A 101 -1.67 -14.35 20.26
N PRO A 102 -1.99 -13.28 19.50
CA PRO A 102 -3.23 -12.59 19.79
C PRO A 102 -4.32 -13.59 19.42
N ASP A 103 -4.94 -14.20 20.43
CA ASP A 103 -6.28 -14.73 20.26
C ASP A 103 -7.10 -13.59 19.67
N THR A 104 -7.45 -13.68 18.39
CA THR A 104 -8.38 -12.73 17.77
C THR A 104 -9.74 -13.00 18.42
N PRO A 105 -10.28 -12.17 19.33
CA PRO A 105 -11.70 -12.29 19.61
C PRO A 105 -12.46 -11.96 18.32
N PRO A 106 -13.58 -12.63 18.02
CA PRO A 106 -14.37 -12.29 16.85
C PRO A 106 -14.74 -10.81 16.92
N VAL A 107 -14.59 -10.10 15.80
CA VAL A 107 -15.14 -8.76 15.60
C VAL A 107 -16.66 -8.91 15.69
N GLY A 108 -17.20 -8.85 16.91
CA GLY A 108 -18.60 -8.61 17.16
C GLY A 108 -18.89 -7.14 16.86
N PRO A 109 -20.03 -6.80 16.24
CA PRO A 109 -20.38 -5.40 16.05
C PRO A 109 -20.52 -4.72 17.41
N ALA A 110 -20.04 -3.47 17.48
CA ALA A 110 -20.17 -2.61 18.65
C ALA A 110 -21.62 -2.63 19.16
N LEU A 111 -21.82 -2.94 20.44
CA LEU A 111 -23.07 -2.67 21.11
C LEU A 111 -23.35 -1.17 20.99
N ALA A 112 -24.38 -0.82 20.24
CA ALA A 112 -25.02 0.48 20.35
C ALA A 112 -25.67 0.59 21.73
N PRO A 113 -25.57 1.72 22.46
CA PRO A 113 -26.42 1.94 23.60
C PRO A 113 -27.87 2.09 23.14
N SER A 114 -28.71 1.18 23.62
CA SER A 114 -30.16 1.20 23.48
C SER A 114 -30.75 2.42 24.17
N SER A 115 -31.53 3.22 23.43
CA SER A 115 -32.59 4.07 23.98
C SER A 115 -33.68 4.25 22.91
N THR A 116 -34.85 3.70 23.21
CA THR A 116 -36.08 3.64 22.40
C THR A 116 -36.85 5.00 22.44
N PRO A 117 -38.02 5.18 21.79
CA PRO A 117 -38.19 5.87 20.52
C PRO A 117 -39.01 7.18 20.64
N GLY A 118 -38.58 8.24 19.94
CA GLY A 118 -39.37 9.46 19.78
C GLY A 118 -40.07 9.51 18.41
N ARG A 119 -41.35 9.11 18.36
CA ARG A 119 -42.26 9.36 17.23
C ARG A 119 -42.37 10.85 16.90
N ARG A 120 -42.16 11.24 15.63
CA ARG A 120 -42.84 12.32 14.86
C ARG A 120 -42.58 12.02 13.37
N ALA A 121 -43.49 11.33 12.66
CA ALA A 121 -44.60 11.90 11.91
C ALA A 121 -44.16 12.92 10.84
N TRP A 122 -43.82 12.44 9.63
CA TRP A 122 -43.88 13.20 8.38
C TRP A 122 -44.22 12.26 7.22
N LEU A 123 -45.52 12.18 6.94
CA LEU A 123 -46.19 12.08 5.64
C LEU A 123 -45.65 11.10 4.59
N GLU A 124 -46.36 9.97 4.48
CA GLU A 124 -46.49 9.17 3.27
C GLU A 124 -47.01 10.07 2.13
N GLN A 125 -46.22 10.26 1.09
CA GLN A 125 -46.72 10.67 -0.22
C GLN A 125 -46.64 9.46 -1.15
N PRO A 126 -47.76 8.96 -1.69
CA PRO A 126 -47.72 7.94 -2.73
C PRO A 126 -47.10 8.53 -4.00
N CYS A 127 -46.17 7.77 -4.59
CA CYS A 127 -45.63 8.06 -5.91
C CYS A 127 -46.77 8.01 -6.94
N GLN A 128 -47.09 9.15 -7.57
CA GLN A 128 -47.93 9.20 -8.76
C GLN A 128 -47.05 8.90 -9.98
N GLU A 129 -47.36 7.81 -10.69
CA GLU A 129 -46.77 7.50 -12.00
C GLU A 129 -47.29 8.49 -13.06
N PRO A 130 -46.43 9.02 -13.96
CA PRO A 130 -46.90 9.79 -15.09
C PRO A 130 -47.48 8.86 -16.17
N ARG A 131 -48.76 9.06 -16.51
CA ARG A 131 -49.37 8.50 -17.72
C ARG A 131 -48.78 9.21 -18.94
N TYR A 132 -48.15 8.44 -19.82
CA TYR A 132 -47.80 8.84 -21.17
C TYR A 132 -49.06 8.79 -22.03
N SER A 133 -49.48 9.93 -22.56
CA SER A 133 -50.58 10.02 -23.52
C SER A 133 -50.00 10.06 -24.93
N ASP A 134 -50.29 9.03 -25.73
CA ASP A 134 -50.08 9.03 -27.18
C ASP A 134 -50.94 10.11 -27.84
N THR A 135 -50.33 10.92 -28.70
CA THR A 135 -51.02 11.60 -29.81
C THR A 135 -50.11 11.62 -31.02
#